data_AF-A0A094HVB7-F1
#
_entry.id   AF-A0A094HVB7-F1
#
_cell.length_a   1.000
_cell.length_b   1.000
_cell.length_c   1.000
_cell.angle_alpha   90.00
_cell.angle_beta   90.00
_cell.angle_gamma   90.00
#
_symmetry.space_group_name_H-M   'P 1'
#
loop_
_entity.id
_entity.type
_entity.pdbx_description
1 polymer ?
#
loop_
_entity_poly.entity_id
_entity_poly.type
_entity_poly.pdbx_seq_one_letter_code
_entity_poly.pdbx_strand_id
1 'polypeptide(L)'
;MIDPSDRFWVVGEQVKGNVRTGQVIDWDQRRWYTIEGPVLLIPPDENVDIDILKRYVGQLGQTVQSITVDDKGLLVKVSSDPEDDRTLTTNYPRFATAPSLQSCLTVQLSQVTEEDRLGPSVDLVSYVDDSGTSKFAVFKYYMIYQTRSWIWNELHLTKSLPKHPIILPFDRVVLSDAERRVLGFTTPYIPNGTIEQNKDRVFRLSWLQQLLDVVDYLNFNLGIVHQDIAPRNLLVDPETDNLLLFDFDRAARIGQLSCFPERNDVSGVIFTLYEIVSQDDHFRRVEHREQDPDAVLALESWPLKCKLDCEVGEFRKHLDEWIRRRKCQDDAPRRHVDFMPDLPDVPPASPIITGNDDSGEPVWGDDLIQHRKEALKRQKNVIVWERAPRQLVPIEYFAYGTLRITIFKELDC
;
A
#
# COMPACT_ATOMS: atom_id res chain seq x y z
N MET A 1 11.43 -9.69 3.66
CA MET A 1 11.26 -10.27 2.32
C MET A 1 9.78 -10.19 2.05
N ILE A 2 9.35 -9.83 0.84
CA ILE A 2 7.92 -9.71 0.54
C ILE A 2 7.18 -11.04 0.78
N ASP A 3 5.98 -10.97 1.35
CA ASP A 3 5.16 -12.17 1.56
C ASP A 3 4.89 -12.86 0.21
N PRO A 4 5.06 -14.19 0.10
CA PRO A 4 4.76 -14.94 -1.12
C PRO A 4 3.33 -14.73 -1.67
N SER A 5 2.34 -14.44 -0.80
CA SER A 5 0.97 -14.14 -1.25
C SER A 5 0.85 -12.79 -1.94
N ASP A 6 1.71 -11.85 -1.60
CA ASP A 6 1.65 -10.46 -2.06
C ASP A 6 2.64 -10.19 -3.20
N ARG A 7 3.52 -11.17 -3.49
CA ARG A 7 4.56 -11.03 -4.52
C ARG A 7 4.00 -10.83 -5.93
N PHE A 8 2.88 -11.45 -6.28
CA PHE A 8 2.38 -11.44 -7.66
C PHE A 8 0.99 -10.83 -7.74
N TRP A 9 0.75 -10.05 -8.78
CA TRP A 9 -0.58 -9.47 -9.04
C TRP A 9 -0.86 -9.37 -10.54
N VAL A 10 -2.09 -9.69 -10.96
CA VAL A 10 -2.53 -9.51 -12.35
C VAL A 10 -2.88 -8.04 -12.57
N VAL A 11 -2.15 -7.37 -13.46
CA VAL A 11 -2.30 -5.94 -13.76
C VAL A 11 -3.15 -5.67 -15.01
N GLY A 12 -3.42 -6.70 -15.79
CA GLY A 12 -4.26 -6.62 -16.98
C GLY A 12 -4.40 -7.96 -17.68
N GLU A 13 -5.44 -8.08 -18.49
CA GLU A 13 -5.72 -9.29 -19.27
C GLU A 13 -6.35 -8.94 -20.62
N GLN A 14 -6.14 -9.82 -21.59
CA GLN A 14 -6.72 -9.72 -22.93
C GLN A 14 -7.02 -11.11 -23.48
N VAL A 15 -8.14 -11.26 -24.18
CA VAL A 15 -8.47 -12.48 -24.93
C VAL A 15 -8.53 -12.17 -26.42
N LYS A 16 -7.83 -12.97 -27.24
CA LYS A 16 -7.85 -12.89 -28.70
C LYS A 16 -8.03 -14.28 -29.31
N GLY A 17 -9.26 -14.58 -29.74
CA GLY A 17 -9.61 -15.92 -30.23
C GLY A 17 -9.48 -16.94 -29.10
N ASN A 18 -8.66 -17.98 -29.31
CA ASN A 18 -8.42 -19.04 -28.32
C ASN A 18 -7.22 -18.77 -27.41
N VAL A 19 -6.59 -17.60 -27.50
CA VAL A 19 -5.42 -17.22 -26.69
C VAL A 19 -5.82 -16.18 -25.66
N ARG A 20 -5.45 -16.41 -24.41
CA ARG A 20 -5.43 -15.41 -23.34
C ARG A 20 -4.01 -14.89 -23.17
N THR A 21 -3.93 -13.58 -22.93
CA THR A 21 -2.72 -12.86 -22.57
C THR A 21 -2.95 -12.22 -21.20
N GLY A 22 -2.29 -12.75 -20.16
CA GLY A 22 -2.25 -12.14 -18.83
C GLY A 22 -1.00 -11.29 -18.64
N GLN A 23 -1.13 -10.19 -17.92
CA GLN A 23 0.00 -9.36 -17.49
C GLN A 23 0.12 -9.48 -15.97
N VAL A 24 1.25 -9.98 -15.50
CA VAL A 24 1.51 -10.19 -14.07
C VAL A 24 2.70 -9.36 -13.66
N ILE A 25 2.54 -8.56 -12.59
CA ILE A 25 3.67 -7.92 -11.93
C ILE A 25 4.24 -8.87 -10.85
N ASP A 26 5.55 -9.08 -10.90
CA ASP A 26 6.34 -9.63 -9.79
C ASP A 26 6.86 -8.45 -8.97
N TRP A 27 6.20 -8.16 -7.85
CA TRP A 27 6.57 -7.10 -6.92
C TRP A 27 7.93 -7.34 -6.27
N ASP A 28 8.43 -8.59 -6.20
CA ASP A 28 9.76 -8.90 -5.73
C ASP A 28 10.84 -8.52 -6.75
N GLN A 29 10.54 -8.61 -8.04
CA GLN A 29 11.46 -8.17 -9.10
C GLN A 29 11.17 -6.76 -9.59
N ARG A 30 10.05 -6.17 -9.16
CA ARG A 30 9.42 -4.96 -9.69
C ARG A 30 9.30 -5.00 -11.21
N ARG A 31 8.89 -6.16 -11.74
CA ARG A 31 8.89 -6.46 -13.17
C ARG A 31 7.54 -6.96 -13.64
N TRP A 32 7.18 -6.62 -14.87
CA TRP A 32 6.00 -7.14 -15.54
C TRP A 32 6.39 -8.32 -16.45
N TYR A 33 5.57 -9.35 -16.43
CA TYR A 33 5.64 -10.49 -17.32
C TYR A 33 4.34 -10.60 -18.12
N THR A 34 4.48 -10.90 -19.40
CA THR A 34 3.34 -11.27 -20.25
C THR A 34 3.26 -12.79 -20.31
N ILE A 35 2.12 -13.36 -19.92
CA ILE A 35 1.85 -14.80 -19.96
C ILE A 35 0.83 -15.04 -21.06
N GLU A 36 1.16 -15.88 -22.03
CA GLU A 36 0.26 -16.27 -23.10
C GLU A 36 -0.07 -17.76 -23.03
N GLY A 37 -1.32 -18.12 -23.24
CA GLY A 37 -1.72 -19.52 -23.28
C GLY A 37 -3.15 -19.71 -23.78
N PRO A 38 -3.60 -20.96 -23.95
CA PRO A 38 -4.96 -21.25 -24.36
C PRO A 38 -5.98 -20.77 -23.31
N VAL A 39 -7.10 -20.18 -23.75
CA VAL A 39 -8.20 -19.73 -22.87
C VAL A 39 -8.74 -20.88 -21.99
N LEU A 40 -8.68 -22.12 -22.46
CA LEU A 40 -9.11 -23.29 -21.68
C LEU A 40 -8.22 -23.57 -20.46
N LEU A 41 -6.93 -23.22 -20.54
CA LEU A 41 -5.99 -23.38 -19.44
C LEU A 41 -6.01 -22.15 -18.53
N ILE A 42 -6.09 -20.98 -19.16
CA ILE A 42 -6.07 -19.69 -18.47
C ILE A 42 -7.44 -19.04 -18.75
N PRO A 43 -8.49 -19.41 -17.99
CA PRO A 43 -9.82 -18.83 -18.16
C PRO A 43 -9.86 -17.39 -17.64
N PRO A 44 -10.67 -16.48 -18.21
CA PRO A 44 -10.98 -15.14 -17.71
C PRO A 44 -11.21 -15.12 -16.19
N ASP A 45 -10.84 -14.02 -15.53
CA ASP A 45 -11.13 -13.79 -14.10
C ASP A 45 -10.48 -14.76 -13.09
N GLU A 46 -9.70 -15.75 -13.54
CA GLU A 46 -8.88 -16.60 -12.68
C GLU A 46 -7.40 -16.18 -12.67
N ASN A 47 -6.75 -16.28 -11.51
CA ASN A 47 -5.33 -15.94 -11.33
C ASN A 47 -4.36 -17.04 -11.79
N VAL A 48 -4.75 -17.88 -12.77
CA VAL A 48 -3.92 -19.01 -13.25
C VAL A 48 -2.60 -18.53 -13.86
N ASP A 49 -2.57 -17.34 -14.44
CA ASP A 49 -1.36 -16.67 -14.94
C ASP A 49 -0.26 -16.56 -13.87
N ILE A 50 -0.64 -16.28 -12.62
CA ILE A 50 0.29 -16.20 -11.49
C ILE A 50 0.90 -17.57 -11.20
N ASP A 51 0.09 -18.63 -11.19
CA ASP A 51 0.56 -19.97 -10.91
C ASP A 51 1.47 -20.51 -12.01
N ILE A 52 1.20 -20.14 -13.27
CA ILE A 52 2.10 -20.41 -14.39
C ILE A 52 3.43 -19.68 -14.19
N LEU A 53 3.40 -18.37 -13.91
CA LEU A 53 4.62 -17.58 -13.71
C LEU A 53 5.46 -18.13 -12.55
N LYS A 54 4.85 -18.49 -11.41
CA LYS A 54 5.53 -19.07 -10.25
C LYS A 54 6.38 -20.31 -10.60
N ARG A 55 5.92 -21.15 -11.55
CA ARG A 55 6.66 -22.35 -11.99
C ARG A 55 7.98 -22.01 -12.69
N TYR A 56 8.01 -20.90 -13.43
CA TYR A 56 9.10 -20.60 -14.34
C TYR A 56 9.96 -19.41 -13.92
N VAL A 57 9.46 -18.49 -13.09
CA VAL A 57 10.11 -17.19 -12.80
C VAL A 57 11.57 -17.28 -12.34
N GLY A 58 11.93 -18.33 -11.59
CA GLY A 58 13.32 -18.55 -11.13
C GLY A 58 14.28 -19.04 -12.23
N GLN A 59 13.74 -19.47 -13.38
CA GLN A 59 14.48 -20.01 -14.52
C GLN A 59 14.51 -19.00 -15.69
N LEU A 60 13.74 -17.91 -15.61
CA LEU A 60 13.70 -16.88 -16.65
C LEU A 60 14.95 -16.00 -16.58
N GLY A 61 15.47 -15.65 -17.75
CA GLY A 61 16.56 -14.69 -17.88
C GLY A 61 16.14 -13.26 -17.53
N GLN A 62 17.11 -12.41 -17.17
CA GLN A 62 16.89 -10.99 -16.84
C GLN A 62 16.25 -10.15 -17.95
N THR A 63 16.23 -10.63 -19.19
CA THR A 63 15.66 -9.89 -20.33
C THR A 63 14.30 -10.41 -20.77
N VAL A 64 13.80 -11.48 -20.15
CA VAL A 64 12.54 -12.12 -20.56
C VAL A 64 11.35 -11.22 -20.28
N GLN A 65 10.59 -10.87 -21.31
CA GLN A 65 9.37 -10.05 -21.22
C GLN A 65 8.10 -10.89 -21.30
N SER A 66 8.14 -12.02 -22.03
CA SER A 66 6.97 -12.86 -22.20
C SER A 66 7.29 -14.36 -22.19
N ILE A 67 6.30 -15.14 -21.77
CA ILE A 67 6.29 -16.60 -21.85
C ILE A 67 5.00 -17.07 -22.49
N THR A 68 5.08 -18.13 -23.29
CA THR A 68 3.93 -18.80 -23.88
C THR A 68 3.89 -20.25 -23.40
N VAL A 69 2.72 -20.72 -22.97
CA VAL A 69 2.51 -22.10 -22.53
C VAL A 69 1.51 -22.85 -23.42
N ASP A 70 1.60 -24.18 -23.43
CA ASP A 70 0.63 -25.06 -24.10
C ASP A 70 -0.62 -25.32 -23.24
N ASP A 71 -1.48 -26.24 -23.67
CA ASP A 71 -2.71 -26.66 -22.98
C ASP A 71 -2.46 -27.38 -21.64
N LYS A 72 -1.22 -27.76 -21.34
CA LYS A 72 -0.79 -28.38 -20.09
C LYS A 72 -0.03 -27.42 -19.18
N GLY A 73 0.14 -26.17 -19.61
CA GLY A 73 0.93 -25.18 -18.89
C GLY A 73 2.44 -25.40 -18.98
N LEU A 74 2.90 -26.18 -19.97
CA LEU A 74 4.31 -26.38 -20.26
C LEU A 74 4.84 -25.21 -21.10
N LEU A 75 6.04 -24.73 -20.78
CA LEU A 75 6.67 -23.63 -21.49
C LEU A 75 7.01 -24.01 -22.94
N VAL A 76 6.43 -23.29 -23.90
CA VAL A 76 6.64 -23.50 -25.35
C VAL A 76 7.54 -22.42 -25.93
N LYS A 77 7.42 -21.17 -25.46
CA LYS A 77 8.17 -20.04 -25.96
C LYS A 77 8.53 -19.08 -24.83
N VAL A 78 9.70 -18.46 -24.97
CA VAL A 78 10.16 -17.34 -24.15
C VAL A 78 10.59 -16.22 -25.09
N SER A 79 10.23 -14.97 -24.81
CA SER A 79 10.70 -13.81 -25.56
C SER A 79 11.47 -12.84 -24.68
N SER A 80 12.58 -12.32 -25.23
CA SER A 80 13.31 -11.16 -24.71
C SER A 80 13.29 -9.99 -25.69
N ASP A 81 12.41 -10.04 -26.69
CA ASP A 81 12.24 -8.95 -27.64
C ASP A 81 11.69 -7.71 -26.90
N PRO A 82 12.37 -6.55 -26.95
CA PRO A 82 11.83 -5.31 -26.40
C PRO A 82 10.45 -4.92 -26.95
N GLU A 83 10.05 -5.41 -28.14
CA GLU A 83 8.71 -5.17 -28.67
C GLU A 83 7.61 -5.92 -27.92
N ASP A 84 7.97 -7.01 -27.23
CA ASP A 84 7.06 -7.76 -26.36
C ASP A 84 6.95 -7.16 -24.95
N ASP A 85 7.71 -6.09 -24.66
CA ASP A 85 7.60 -5.36 -23.40
C ASP A 85 6.27 -4.58 -23.33
N ARG A 86 5.35 -5.12 -22.53
CA ARG A 86 4.04 -4.52 -22.26
C ARG A 86 4.03 -3.63 -21.02
N THR A 87 5.15 -3.46 -20.30
CA THR A 87 5.22 -2.63 -19.10
C THR A 87 4.68 -1.23 -19.36
N LEU A 88 3.76 -0.79 -18.50
CA LEU A 88 3.25 0.57 -18.48
C LEU A 88 4.07 1.41 -17.48
N THR A 89 4.57 2.55 -17.92
CA THR A 89 5.19 3.57 -17.07
C THR A 89 4.14 4.52 -16.56
N THR A 90 4.29 4.99 -15.32
CA THR A 90 3.45 6.02 -14.71
C THR A 90 4.15 7.38 -14.74
N ASN A 91 3.39 8.47 -14.86
CA ASN A 91 3.95 9.81 -14.68
C ASN A 91 4.29 10.07 -13.21
N TYR A 92 5.54 10.46 -12.98
CA TYR A 92 6.01 11.01 -11.70
C TYR A 92 6.12 12.54 -11.81
N PRO A 93 5.38 13.31 -11.00
CA PRO A 93 5.47 14.76 -11.00
C PRO A 93 6.88 15.25 -10.71
N ARG A 94 7.31 16.32 -11.36
CA ARG A 94 8.57 16.98 -11.01
C ARG A 94 8.41 17.62 -9.64
N PHE A 95 9.45 17.54 -8.80
CA PHE A 95 9.42 18.20 -7.50
C PHE A 95 9.15 19.69 -7.63
N ALA A 96 9.75 20.37 -8.62
CA ALA A 96 9.55 21.81 -8.87
C ALA A 96 8.08 22.19 -9.18
N THR A 97 7.24 21.24 -9.62
CA THR A 97 5.81 21.47 -9.91
C THR A 97 4.90 21.04 -8.77
N ALA A 98 5.46 20.72 -7.59
CA ALA A 98 4.72 20.39 -6.37
C ALA A 98 5.05 21.41 -5.26
N PRO A 99 4.40 22.60 -5.24
CA PRO A 99 4.71 23.69 -4.31
C PRO A 99 4.58 23.27 -2.84
N SER A 100 3.58 22.46 -2.52
CA SER A 100 3.32 21.94 -1.18
C SER A 100 4.45 21.07 -0.63
N LEU A 101 5.28 20.50 -1.50
CA LEU A 101 6.42 19.66 -1.11
C LEU A 101 7.73 20.41 -0.96
N GLN A 102 7.81 21.69 -1.37
CA GLN A 102 9.09 22.44 -1.38
C GLN A 102 9.69 22.63 0.01
N SER A 103 8.87 22.60 1.06
CA SER A 103 9.32 22.70 2.45
C SER A 103 9.71 21.36 3.07
N CYS A 104 9.51 20.24 2.37
CA CYS A 104 9.89 18.92 2.88
C CYS A 104 11.39 18.70 2.82
N LEU A 105 11.89 17.91 3.76
CA LEU A 105 13.17 17.23 3.59
C LEU A 105 13.08 16.26 2.40
N THR A 106 14.18 16.12 1.68
CA THR A 106 14.26 15.25 0.50
C THR A 106 15.46 14.32 0.61
N VAL A 107 15.39 13.20 -0.12
CA VAL A 107 16.51 12.27 -0.34
C VAL A 107 16.45 11.77 -1.77
N GLN A 108 17.60 11.63 -2.43
CA GLN A 108 17.63 11.05 -3.78
C GLN A 108 17.59 9.53 -3.71
N LEU A 109 16.97 8.88 -4.70
CA LEU A 109 16.86 7.42 -4.73
C LEU A 109 18.24 6.74 -4.69
N SER A 110 19.27 7.29 -5.35
CA SER A 110 20.63 6.75 -5.29
C SER A 110 21.30 6.82 -3.92
N GLN A 111 20.76 7.63 -3.00
CA GLN A 111 21.25 7.77 -1.62
C GLN A 111 20.54 6.81 -0.65
N VAL A 112 19.56 6.07 -1.14
CA VAL A 112 18.75 5.13 -0.37
C VAL A 112 19.17 3.72 -0.73
N THR A 113 19.46 2.90 0.29
CA THR A 113 19.77 1.48 0.11
C THR A 113 18.55 0.65 0.50
N GLU A 114 18.08 -0.22 -0.40
CA GLU A 114 17.04 -1.20 -0.07
C GLU A 114 17.63 -2.28 0.84
N GLU A 115 17.10 -2.38 2.05
CA GLU A 115 17.51 -3.35 3.07
C GLU A 115 16.59 -4.57 3.05
N ASP A 116 15.30 -4.34 2.86
CA ASP A 116 14.31 -5.39 2.70
C ASP A 116 13.07 -4.90 1.93
N ARG A 117 12.25 -5.83 1.44
CA ARG A 117 10.92 -5.52 0.94
C ARG A 117 9.88 -5.92 1.94
N LEU A 118 9.09 -4.94 2.35
CA LEU A 118 8.04 -5.09 3.35
C LEU A 118 6.71 -5.44 2.69
N GLY A 119 6.45 -4.94 1.49
CA GLY A 119 5.26 -5.29 0.72
C GLY A 119 5.33 -4.79 -0.72
N PRO A 120 4.27 -4.98 -1.50
CA PRO A 120 4.10 -4.29 -2.77
C PRO A 120 4.28 -2.79 -2.57
N SER A 121 5.15 -2.14 -3.35
CA SER A 121 5.35 -0.69 -3.28
C SER A 121 5.86 -0.14 -1.92
N VAL A 122 6.36 -1.01 -1.04
CA VAL A 122 6.86 -0.62 0.30
C VAL A 122 8.15 -1.36 0.65
N ASP A 123 9.23 -0.60 0.82
CA ASP A 123 10.54 -1.14 1.17
C ASP A 123 11.01 -0.68 2.55
N LEU A 124 11.76 -1.53 3.22
CA LEU A 124 12.67 -1.11 4.28
C LEU A 124 13.94 -0.60 3.61
N VAL A 125 14.32 0.62 3.95
CA VAL A 125 15.49 1.26 3.39
C VAL A 125 16.39 1.84 4.46
N SER A 126 17.66 2.03 4.14
CA SER A 126 18.59 2.83 4.92
C SER A 126 19.11 4.02 4.11
N TYR A 127 19.41 5.12 4.79
CA TYR A 127 20.10 6.27 4.23
C TYR A 127 20.94 6.97 5.30
N VAL A 128 21.91 7.78 4.87
CA VAL A 128 22.69 8.64 5.77
C VAL A 128 22.06 10.02 5.80
N ASP A 129 21.66 10.48 6.98
CA ASP A 129 21.04 11.78 7.14
C ASP A 129 22.05 12.94 7.14
N ASP A 130 21.54 14.17 7.25
CA ASP A 130 22.37 15.38 7.21
C ASP A 130 23.38 15.49 8.38
N SER A 131 23.21 14.67 9.43
CA SER A 131 24.15 14.56 10.55
C SER A 131 25.24 13.50 10.34
N GLY A 132 25.18 12.76 9.24
CA GLY A 132 26.06 11.61 8.98
C GLY A 132 25.61 10.33 9.68
N THR A 133 24.39 10.30 10.24
CA THR A 133 23.86 9.12 10.94
C THR A 133 23.09 8.23 9.98
N SER A 134 23.39 6.94 9.97
CA SER A 134 22.59 5.96 9.23
C SER A 134 21.24 5.77 9.92
N LYS A 135 20.16 5.87 9.14
CA LYS A 135 18.78 5.72 9.58
C LYS A 135 18.07 4.67 8.75
N PHE A 136 17.25 3.87 9.41
CA PHE A 136 16.26 3.02 8.75
C PHE A 136 14.95 3.77 8.57
N ALA A 137 14.32 3.58 7.42
CA ALA A 137 13.04 4.17 7.08
C ALA A 137 12.20 3.18 6.26
N VAL A 138 10.89 3.39 6.27
CA VAL A 138 9.95 2.69 5.39
C VAL A 138 9.68 3.59 4.20
N PHE A 139 10.11 3.18 3.00
CA PHE A 139 9.88 3.89 1.75
C PHE A 139 8.60 3.38 1.09
N LYS A 140 7.59 4.25 1.00
CA LYS A 140 6.34 4.01 0.27
C LYS A 140 6.41 4.73 -1.08
N TYR A 141 6.20 4.01 -2.17
CA TYR A 141 6.31 4.54 -3.54
C TYR A 141 5.21 4.00 -4.45
N TYR A 142 5.07 4.56 -5.64
CA TYR A 142 4.20 3.99 -6.66
C TYR A 142 5.02 3.68 -7.91
N MET A 143 4.81 2.51 -8.50
CA MET A 143 5.44 2.15 -9.78
C MET A 143 4.42 1.88 -10.89
N ILE A 144 3.14 1.82 -10.53
CA ILE A 144 2.03 1.62 -11.44
C ILE A 144 1.05 2.79 -11.32
N TYR A 145 0.23 2.98 -12.34
CA TYR A 145 -0.75 4.06 -12.38
C TYR A 145 -1.82 3.90 -11.28
N GLN A 146 -2.27 2.67 -11.05
CA GLN A 146 -3.38 2.31 -10.17
C GLN A 146 -3.17 2.76 -8.72
N THR A 147 -1.94 2.71 -8.21
CA THR A 147 -1.62 3.08 -6.82
C THR A 147 -1.13 4.52 -6.67
N ARG A 148 -1.00 5.27 -7.77
CA ARG A 148 -0.38 6.61 -7.74
C ARG A 148 -1.16 7.58 -6.87
N SER A 149 -2.49 7.64 -7.03
CA SER A 149 -3.34 8.56 -6.26
C SER A 149 -3.31 8.23 -4.77
N TRP A 150 -3.28 6.96 -4.39
CA TRP A 150 -3.27 6.53 -3.00
C TRP A 150 -1.98 6.98 -2.30
N ILE A 151 -0.81 6.66 -2.88
CA ILE A 151 0.48 7.06 -2.30
C ILE A 151 0.64 8.58 -2.31
N TRP A 152 0.15 9.27 -3.35
CA TRP A 152 0.18 10.73 -3.41
C TRP A 152 -0.67 11.37 -2.30
N ASN A 153 -1.90 10.89 -2.11
CA ASN A 153 -2.79 11.38 -1.08
C ASN A 153 -2.24 11.08 0.32
N GLU A 154 -1.71 9.88 0.53
CA GLU A 154 -1.09 9.51 1.81
C GLU A 154 0.10 10.41 2.14
N LEU A 155 0.99 10.66 1.16
CA LEU A 155 2.14 11.56 1.31
C LEU A 155 1.68 12.94 1.80
N HIS A 156 0.70 13.52 1.10
CA HIS A 156 0.20 14.86 1.39
C HIS A 156 -0.56 14.94 2.71
N LEU A 157 -1.37 13.93 3.04
CA LEU A 157 -2.08 13.87 4.30
C LEU A 157 -1.10 13.71 5.46
N THR A 158 -0.22 12.71 5.40
CA THR A 158 0.75 12.40 6.48
C THR A 158 1.68 13.59 6.75
N LYS A 159 2.14 14.28 5.70
CA LYS A 159 2.91 15.53 5.82
C LYS A 159 2.11 16.64 6.52
N SER A 160 0.81 16.73 6.24
CA SER A 160 -0.06 17.80 6.75
C SER A 160 -0.54 17.56 8.18
N LEU A 161 -0.52 16.30 8.67
CA LEU A 161 -0.98 15.97 10.01
C LEU A 161 -0.14 16.70 11.07
N PRO A 162 -0.77 17.27 12.11
CA PRO A 162 -0.04 17.82 13.24
C PRO A 162 0.80 16.74 13.92
N LYS A 163 1.95 17.11 14.47
CA LYS A 163 2.77 16.19 15.27
C LYS A 163 1.95 15.67 16.44
N HIS A 164 1.85 14.36 16.54
CA HIS A 164 1.10 13.68 17.59
C HIS A 164 1.87 12.43 18.06
N PRO A 165 1.95 12.15 19.38
CA PRO A 165 2.77 11.05 19.90
C PRO A 165 2.30 9.65 19.47
N ILE A 166 1.05 9.53 19.01
CA ILE A 166 0.42 8.26 18.60
C ILE A 166 0.30 8.16 17.06
N ILE A 167 0.77 9.15 16.28
CA ILE A 167 0.72 9.10 14.81
C ILE A 167 2.15 8.98 14.30
N LEU A 168 2.41 7.98 13.45
CA LEU A 168 3.72 7.83 12.82
C LEU A 168 4.02 9.05 11.93
N PRO A 169 5.14 9.76 12.15
CA PRO A 169 5.39 11.00 11.45
C PRO A 169 5.89 10.77 10.02
N PHE A 170 5.62 11.75 9.16
CA PHE A 170 6.30 11.91 7.88
C PHE A 170 7.80 12.17 8.08
N ASP A 171 8.65 11.58 7.25
CA ASP A 171 10.10 11.80 7.27
C ASP A 171 10.58 12.64 6.05
N ARG A 172 10.62 12.07 4.85
CA ARG A 172 11.19 12.73 3.65
C ARG A 172 10.43 12.41 2.37
N VAL A 173 10.56 13.28 1.36
CA VAL A 173 10.18 12.98 -0.02
C VAL A 173 11.34 12.30 -0.73
N VAL A 174 11.09 11.19 -1.41
CA VAL A 174 12.10 10.50 -2.23
C VAL A 174 12.03 10.98 -3.67
N LEU A 175 13.17 11.41 -4.20
CA LEU A 175 13.29 11.98 -5.54
C LEU A 175 14.12 11.09 -6.47
N SER A 176 13.73 10.98 -7.74
CA SER A 176 14.60 10.40 -8.76
C SER A 176 15.87 11.24 -8.97
N ASP A 177 16.98 10.61 -9.29
CA ASP A 177 18.27 11.30 -9.44
C ASP A 177 18.32 12.28 -10.62
N ALA A 178 17.91 11.83 -11.82
CA ALA A 178 18.10 12.60 -13.05
C ALA A 178 17.19 13.84 -13.15
N GLU A 179 15.90 13.68 -12.87
CA GLU A 179 14.89 14.72 -13.14
C GLU A 179 14.19 15.26 -11.88
N ARG A 180 14.64 14.82 -10.69
CA ARG A 180 14.04 15.16 -9.39
C ARG A 180 12.52 14.98 -9.38
N ARG A 181 12.05 13.85 -9.88
CA ARG A 181 10.64 13.47 -9.85
C ARG A 181 10.29 12.84 -8.52
N VAL A 182 9.08 13.12 -8.03
CA VAL A 182 8.56 12.60 -6.75
C VAL A 182 8.18 11.14 -6.93
N LEU A 183 8.93 10.23 -6.31
CA LEU A 183 8.68 8.79 -6.40
C LEU A 183 7.76 8.28 -5.28
N GLY A 184 7.78 8.96 -4.15
CA GLY A 184 7.10 8.56 -2.93
C GLY A 184 7.67 9.28 -1.71
N PHE A 185 7.54 8.67 -0.54
CA PHE A 185 7.99 9.25 0.73
C PHE A 185 8.44 8.20 1.73
N THR A 186 9.18 8.65 2.74
CA THR A 186 9.60 7.82 3.86
C THR A 186 8.83 8.15 5.15
N THR A 187 8.72 7.14 6.00
CA THR A 187 8.39 7.26 7.43
C THR A 187 9.48 6.57 8.27
N PRO A 188 9.65 6.92 9.55
CA PRO A 188 10.60 6.21 10.41
C PRO A 188 10.29 4.71 10.48
N TYR A 189 11.32 3.88 10.42
CA TYR A 189 11.16 2.45 10.67
C TYR A 189 11.01 2.20 12.18
N ILE A 190 9.92 1.52 12.55
CA ILE A 190 9.68 1.06 13.93
C ILE A 190 9.98 -0.44 13.99
N PRO A 191 10.93 -0.88 14.84
CA PRO A 191 11.30 -2.29 14.91
C PRO A 191 10.21 -3.12 15.60
N ASN A 192 10.42 -4.44 15.62
CA ASN A 192 9.55 -5.43 16.26
C ASN A 192 8.19 -5.67 15.60
N GLY A 193 7.94 -5.08 14.44
CA GLY A 193 6.75 -5.30 13.63
C GLY A 193 5.46 -4.76 14.25
N THR A 194 4.38 -4.91 13.49
CA THR A 194 3.02 -4.47 13.86
C THR A 194 2.44 -5.36 14.96
N ILE A 195 1.32 -4.93 15.53
CA ILE A 195 0.57 -5.75 16.49
C ILE A 195 0.13 -7.08 15.84
N GLU A 196 -0.26 -7.07 14.56
CA GLU A 196 -0.62 -8.30 13.83
C GLU A 196 0.55 -9.30 13.73
N GLN A 197 1.76 -8.81 13.48
CA GLN A 197 2.95 -9.64 13.28
C GLN A 197 3.50 -10.17 14.60
N ASN A 198 3.58 -9.32 15.62
CA ASN A 198 4.21 -9.66 16.88
C ASN A 198 3.21 -10.26 17.86
N LYS A 199 2.79 -11.50 17.58
CA LYS A 199 1.81 -12.24 18.39
C LYS A 199 2.27 -12.55 19.81
N ASP A 200 3.58 -12.45 20.06
CA ASP A 200 4.17 -12.66 21.39
C ASP A 200 4.11 -11.43 22.29
N ARG A 201 3.81 -10.25 21.73
CA ARG A 201 3.71 -8.99 22.46
C ARG A 201 2.53 -9.02 23.41
N VAL A 202 2.75 -8.55 24.64
CA VAL A 202 1.66 -8.29 25.59
C VAL A 202 0.93 -7.04 25.14
N PHE A 203 -0.32 -7.16 24.71
CA PHE A 203 -1.14 -6.01 24.36
C PHE A 203 -1.64 -5.33 25.64
N ARG A 204 -1.40 -4.01 25.74
CA ARG A 204 -1.64 -3.24 26.96
C ARG A 204 -2.94 -2.47 26.92
N LEU A 205 -3.62 -2.36 28.06
CA LEU A 205 -4.83 -1.54 28.18
C LEU A 205 -4.55 -0.06 27.85
N SER A 206 -3.35 0.43 28.20
CA SER A 206 -2.91 1.79 27.85
C SER A 206 -2.85 2.01 26.33
N TRP A 207 -2.47 1.00 25.55
CA TRP A 207 -2.45 1.09 24.09
C TRP A 207 -3.86 1.15 23.51
N LEU A 208 -4.82 0.39 24.05
CA LEU A 208 -6.22 0.58 23.67
C LEU A 208 -6.67 2.02 23.95
N GLN A 209 -6.41 2.55 25.14
CA GLN A 209 -6.78 3.94 25.49
C GLN A 209 -6.17 4.96 24.52
N GLN A 210 -4.89 4.81 24.18
CA GLN A 210 -4.22 5.63 23.16
C GLN A 210 -4.88 5.53 21.78
N LEU A 211 -5.31 4.33 21.37
CA LEU A 211 -6.03 4.12 20.12
C LEU A 211 -7.39 4.85 20.11
N LEU A 212 -8.15 4.73 21.20
CA LEU A 212 -9.45 5.41 21.34
C LEU A 212 -9.28 6.93 21.26
N ASP A 213 -8.29 7.46 21.96
CA ASP A 213 -8.02 8.90 22.01
C ASP A 213 -7.53 9.44 20.66
N VAL A 214 -6.65 8.72 19.95
CA VAL A 214 -6.17 9.18 18.63
C VAL A 214 -7.27 9.11 17.57
N VAL A 215 -8.18 8.12 17.64
CA VAL A 215 -9.34 8.04 16.74
C VAL A 215 -10.30 9.22 16.98
N ASP A 216 -10.60 9.55 18.24
CA ASP A 216 -11.40 10.73 18.58
C ASP A 216 -10.72 12.01 18.11
N TYR A 217 -9.39 12.13 18.29
CA TYR A 217 -8.61 13.26 17.81
C TYR A 217 -8.70 13.42 16.27
N LEU A 218 -8.48 12.33 15.52
CA LEU A 218 -8.60 12.36 14.06
C LEU A 218 -10.02 12.78 13.63
N ASN A 219 -11.04 12.12 14.17
CA ASN A 219 -12.42 12.30 13.73
C ASN A 219 -12.99 13.66 14.15
N PHE A 220 -12.77 14.09 15.39
CA PHE A 220 -13.41 15.30 15.93
C PHE A 220 -12.53 16.54 15.84
N ASN A 221 -11.21 16.43 16.01
CA ASN A 221 -10.32 17.59 16.00
C ASN A 221 -9.76 17.87 14.61
N LEU A 222 -9.51 16.85 13.81
CA LEU A 222 -8.96 17.00 12.45
C LEU A 222 -10.01 16.78 11.36
N GLY A 223 -11.17 16.20 11.68
CA GLY A 223 -12.19 15.91 10.67
C GLY A 223 -11.71 14.89 9.64
N ILE A 224 -10.82 13.97 10.06
CA ILE A 224 -10.24 12.90 9.25
C ILE A 224 -10.74 11.56 9.80
N VAL A 225 -11.14 10.68 8.89
CA VAL A 225 -11.34 9.24 9.17
C VAL A 225 -10.17 8.47 8.59
N HIS A 226 -9.68 7.47 9.33
CA HIS A 226 -8.59 6.62 8.86
C HIS A 226 -9.07 5.56 7.86
N GLN A 227 -10.25 4.99 8.09
CA GLN A 227 -10.91 3.98 7.26
C GLN A 227 -10.22 2.62 7.18
N ASP A 228 -9.14 2.41 7.93
CA ASP A 228 -8.48 1.11 8.06
C ASP A 228 -7.79 0.93 9.41
N ILE A 229 -8.54 1.20 10.49
CA ILE A 229 -8.06 0.88 11.84
C ILE A 229 -8.03 -0.65 11.97
N ALA A 230 -6.82 -1.22 12.06
CA ALA A 230 -6.55 -2.65 12.07
C ALA A 230 -5.24 -2.97 12.82
N PRO A 231 -5.05 -4.19 13.36
CA PRO A 231 -3.81 -4.57 14.05
C PRO A 231 -2.55 -4.46 13.18
N ARG A 232 -2.70 -4.60 11.85
CA ARG A 232 -1.62 -4.42 10.87
C ARG A 232 -1.16 -2.97 10.71
N ASN A 233 -1.99 -2.01 11.10
CA ASN A 233 -1.73 -0.57 11.02
C ASN A 233 -1.35 0.04 12.39
N LEU A 234 -0.99 -0.83 13.35
CA LEU A 234 -0.57 -0.46 14.69
C LEU A 234 0.85 -0.94 14.98
N LEU A 235 1.70 -0.02 15.42
CA LEU A 235 3.08 -0.25 15.85
C LEU A 235 3.21 0.12 17.34
N VAL A 236 4.32 -0.27 17.97
CA VAL A 236 4.67 0.21 19.30
C VAL A 236 6.09 0.75 19.22
N ASP A 237 6.24 2.01 19.59
CA ASP A 237 7.54 2.65 19.69
C ASP A 237 8.32 2.03 20.87
N PRO A 238 9.47 1.36 20.62
CA PRO A 238 10.25 0.75 21.69
C PRO A 238 10.86 1.78 22.66
N GLU A 239 11.03 3.03 22.26
CA GLU A 239 11.64 4.07 23.10
C GLU A 239 10.62 4.67 24.07
N THR A 240 9.40 4.92 23.59
CA THR A 240 8.36 5.60 24.36
C THR A 240 7.29 4.68 24.92
N ASP A 241 7.26 3.41 24.49
CA ASP A 241 6.19 2.43 24.78
C ASP A 241 4.79 2.90 24.35
N ASN A 242 4.73 3.85 23.41
CA ASN A 242 3.48 4.35 22.85
C ASN A 242 3.04 3.50 21.66
N LEU A 243 1.73 3.31 21.54
CA LEU A 243 1.12 2.88 20.30
C LEU A 243 1.39 3.93 19.21
N LEU A 244 1.59 3.48 17.98
CA LEU A 244 1.68 4.34 16.80
C LEU A 244 0.70 3.83 15.74
N LEU A 245 -0.18 4.71 15.27
CA LEU A 245 -1.06 4.52 14.14
C LEU A 245 -0.36 5.01 12.86
N PHE A 246 -0.39 4.21 11.81
CA PHE A 246 0.20 4.53 10.52
C PHE A 246 -0.67 3.99 9.37
N ASP A 247 -0.27 4.27 8.13
CA ASP A 247 -0.94 3.82 6.90
C ASP A 247 -2.23 4.59 6.58
N PHE A 248 -2.06 5.85 6.22
CA PHE A 248 -3.17 6.78 5.94
C PHE A 248 -3.60 6.75 4.45
N ASP A 249 -3.33 5.65 3.73
CA ASP A 249 -3.61 5.52 2.29
C ASP A 249 -5.11 5.51 1.97
N ARG A 250 -5.94 5.01 2.90
CA ARG A 250 -7.41 5.05 2.86
C ARG A 250 -8.00 6.24 3.60
N ALA A 251 -7.19 7.03 4.29
CA ALA A 251 -7.74 8.09 5.12
C ALA A 251 -8.38 9.21 4.27
N ALA A 252 -9.45 9.78 4.79
CA ALA A 252 -10.23 10.78 4.08
C ALA A 252 -10.75 11.86 5.02
N ARG A 253 -10.99 13.03 4.47
CA ARG A 253 -11.70 14.09 5.20
C ARG A 253 -13.20 13.76 5.26
N ILE A 254 -13.77 13.91 6.43
CA ILE A 254 -15.19 13.66 6.69
C ILE A 254 -16.03 14.53 5.74
N GLY A 255 -16.96 13.87 5.03
CA GLY A 255 -17.88 14.52 4.08
C GLY A 255 -17.32 14.67 2.65
N GLN A 256 -16.12 14.19 2.36
CA GLN A 256 -15.58 14.10 1.00
C GLN A 256 -15.96 12.77 0.33
N LEU A 257 -15.85 12.70 -1.00
CA LEU A 257 -16.18 11.50 -1.79
C LEU A 257 -15.38 10.26 -1.40
N SER A 258 -14.15 10.43 -0.91
CA SER A 258 -13.29 9.34 -0.45
C SER A 258 -13.61 8.85 0.97
N CYS A 259 -14.57 9.48 1.67
CA CYS A 259 -15.02 9.08 3.01
C CYS A 259 -16.20 8.11 2.87
N PHE A 260 -15.91 6.82 3.01
CA PHE A 260 -16.89 5.74 2.91
C PHE A 260 -17.53 5.46 4.28
N PRO A 261 -18.86 5.61 4.43
CA PRO A 261 -19.54 5.33 5.70
C PRO A 261 -19.32 3.91 6.24
N GLU A 262 -19.14 2.95 5.35
CA GLU A 262 -18.94 1.53 5.67
C GLU A 262 -17.55 1.25 6.26
N ARG A 263 -16.58 2.13 6.03
CA ARG A 263 -15.24 2.07 6.64
C ARG A 263 -15.14 2.96 7.86
N ASN A 264 -16.09 2.78 8.77
CA ASN A 264 -16.20 3.59 9.99
C ASN A 264 -15.08 3.25 10.98
N ASP A 265 -14.37 4.26 11.50
CA ASP A 265 -13.27 4.05 12.46
C ASP A 265 -13.73 3.42 13.79
N VAL A 266 -14.96 3.66 14.25
CA VAL A 266 -15.52 3.00 15.45
C VAL A 266 -15.65 1.50 15.22
N SER A 267 -16.24 1.10 14.10
CA SER A 267 -16.32 -0.31 13.70
C SER A 267 -14.91 -0.90 13.55
N GLY A 268 -13.99 -0.15 12.94
CA GLY A 268 -12.59 -0.52 12.82
C GLY A 268 -11.92 -0.81 14.16
N VAL A 269 -12.14 0.01 15.19
CA VAL A 269 -11.64 -0.22 16.56
C VAL A 269 -12.25 -1.48 17.18
N ILE A 270 -13.57 -1.69 17.03
CA ILE A 270 -14.27 -2.87 17.57
C ILE A 270 -13.66 -4.16 17.00
N PHE A 271 -13.53 -4.25 15.68
CA PHE A 271 -12.92 -5.38 15.01
C PHE A 271 -11.45 -5.54 15.41
N THR A 272 -10.69 -4.44 15.45
CA THR A 272 -9.27 -4.45 15.85
C THR A 272 -9.05 -5.06 17.23
N LEU A 273 -9.83 -4.63 18.23
CA LEU A 273 -9.67 -5.17 19.58
C LEU A 273 -10.05 -6.65 19.65
N TYR A 274 -11.13 -7.04 18.97
CA TYR A 274 -11.52 -8.45 18.87
C TYR A 274 -10.42 -9.30 18.22
N GLU A 275 -9.86 -8.85 17.10
CA GLU A 275 -8.79 -9.52 16.37
C GLU A 275 -7.53 -9.70 17.23
N ILE A 276 -7.16 -8.67 18.00
CA ILE A 276 -6.00 -8.75 18.89
C ILE A 276 -6.23 -9.81 19.97
N VAL A 277 -7.41 -9.80 20.61
CA VAL A 277 -7.73 -10.72 21.72
C VAL A 277 -7.84 -12.15 21.21
N SER A 278 -8.54 -12.37 20.09
CA SER A 278 -8.95 -13.68 19.59
C SER A 278 -8.06 -14.29 18.53
N GLN A 279 -7.16 -13.48 17.95
CA GLN A 279 -6.39 -13.81 16.75
C GLN A 279 -7.28 -14.33 15.61
N ASP A 280 -8.48 -13.78 15.50
CA ASP A 280 -9.51 -14.14 14.53
C ASP A 280 -10.00 -12.87 13.82
N ASP A 281 -9.86 -12.85 12.49
CA ASP A 281 -10.21 -11.73 11.61
C ASP A 281 -11.45 -12.02 10.75
N HIS A 282 -12.21 -13.09 11.02
CA HIS A 282 -13.31 -13.48 10.13
C HIS A 282 -14.38 -12.40 9.99
N PHE A 283 -14.68 -11.63 11.05
CA PHE A 283 -15.61 -10.51 10.98
C PHE A 283 -15.12 -9.39 10.05
N ARG A 284 -13.81 -9.13 10.01
CA ARG A 284 -13.21 -8.14 9.10
C ARG A 284 -13.18 -8.61 7.65
N ARG A 285 -13.12 -9.92 7.40
CA ARG A 285 -13.10 -10.49 6.04
C ARG A 285 -14.46 -10.43 5.33
N VAL A 286 -15.52 -10.12 6.05
CA VAL A 286 -16.83 -9.80 5.46
C VAL A 286 -16.73 -8.49 4.70
N GLU A 287 -17.43 -8.37 3.56
CA GLU A 287 -17.47 -7.13 2.77
C GLU A 287 -17.86 -5.94 3.67
N HIS A 288 -17.20 -4.79 3.53
CA HIS A 288 -17.42 -3.63 4.39
C HIS A 288 -18.89 -3.23 4.57
N ARG A 289 -19.72 -3.36 3.52
CA ARG A 289 -21.16 -3.06 3.55
C ARG A 289 -21.98 -4.03 4.41
N GLU A 290 -21.47 -5.23 4.60
CA GLU A 290 -22.12 -6.33 5.32
C GLU A 290 -21.53 -6.53 6.73
N GLN A 291 -20.46 -5.81 7.06
CA GLN A 291 -19.83 -5.87 8.38
C GLN A 291 -20.78 -5.38 9.47
N ASP A 292 -20.94 -6.20 10.52
CA ASP A 292 -21.78 -5.90 11.67
C ASP A 292 -20.93 -5.85 12.96
N PRO A 293 -20.60 -4.65 13.48
CA PRO A 293 -19.88 -4.53 14.74
C PRO A 293 -20.70 -5.02 15.94
N ASP A 294 -22.04 -5.00 15.88
CA ASP A 294 -22.89 -5.45 16.99
C ASP A 294 -22.79 -6.98 17.17
N ALA A 295 -22.53 -7.73 16.09
CA ALA A 295 -22.25 -9.17 16.17
C ALA A 295 -21.04 -9.50 17.06
N VAL A 296 -20.02 -8.63 17.07
CA VAL A 296 -18.83 -8.77 17.92
C VAL A 296 -19.11 -8.37 19.36
N LEU A 297 -19.83 -7.25 19.55
CA LEU A 297 -20.18 -6.73 20.87
C LEU A 297 -21.14 -7.67 21.62
N ALA A 298 -22.05 -8.33 20.92
CA ALA A 298 -23.04 -9.25 21.48
C ALA A 298 -22.43 -10.59 21.99
N LEU A 299 -21.18 -10.90 21.64
CA LEU A 299 -20.51 -12.11 22.13
C LEU A 299 -20.36 -12.05 23.66
N GLU A 300 -20.89 -13.04 24.37
CA GLU A 300 -20.77 -13.14 25.83
C GLU A 300 -19.32 -13.26 26.31
N SER A 301 -18.48 -13.94 25.53
CA SER A 301 -17.05 -14.09 25.80
C SER A 301 -16.25 -14.03 24.52
N TRP A 302 -15.06 -13.43 24.58
CA TRP A 302 -14.10 -13.44 23.49
C TRP A 302 -13.05 -14.52 23.75
N PRO A 303 -12.74 -15.39 22.77
CA PRO A 303 -11.66 -16.36 22.93
C PRO A 303 -10.35 -15.63 23.18
N LEU A 304 -9.70 -15.83 24.33
CA LEU A 304 -8.38 -15.23 24.60
C LEU A 304 -7.29 -16.10 23.97
N LYS A 305 -6.58 -15.58 22.97
CA LYS A 305 -5.43 -16.25 22.33
C LYS A 305 -4.13 -15.45 22.37
N CYS A 306 -4.18 -14.17 22.78
CA CYS A 306 -3.00 -13.33 22.94
C CYS A 306 -2.62 -13.15 24.42
N LYS A 307 -1.49 -12.45 24.66
CA LYS A 307 -1.08 -12.03 26.00
C LYS A 307 -1.60 -10.62 26.26
N LEU A 308 -2.25 -10.42 27.40
CA LEU A 308 -2.78 -9.13 27.85
C LEU A 308 -2.16 -8.74 29.19
N ASP A 309 -2.09 -7.43 29.49
CA ASP A 309 -1.64 -6.93 30.79
C ASP A 309 -2.77 -6.91 31.84
N CYS A 310 -4.02 -7.09 31.41
CA CYS A 310 -5.19 -7.26 32.27
C CYS A 310 -6.25 -8.16 31.63
N GLU A 311 -7.34 -8.43 32.36
CA GLU A 311 -8.43 -9.28 31.88
C GLU A 311 -9.18 -8.66 30.69
N VAL A 312 -9.67 -9.50 29.77
CA VAL A 312 -10.46 -9.09 28.58
C VAL A 312 -11.63 -8.18 28.96
N GLY A 313 -12.24 -8.40 30.14
CA GLY A 313 -13.34 -7.59 30.65
C GLY A 313 -12.99 -6.10 30.84
N GLU A 314 -11.76 -5.77 31.22
CA GLU A 314 -11.34 -4.37 31.38
C GLU A 314 -11.18 -3.68 30.03
N PHE A 315 -10.62 -4.36 29.02
CA PHE A 315 -10.57 -3.84 27.65
C PHE A 315 -11.97 -3.58 27.10
N ARG A 316 -12.89 -4.55 27.27
CA ARG A 316 -14.28 -4.42 26.81
C ARG A 316 -15.00 -3.27 27.51
N LYS A 317 -14.83 -3.12 28.82
CA LYS A 317 -15.39 -2.01 29.58
C LYS A 317 -14.96 -0.64 29.04
N HIS A 318 -13.67 -0.46 28.73
CA HIS A 318 -13.17 0.77 28.13
C HIS A 318 -13.72 1.02 26.73
N LEU A 319 -13.82 -0.02 25.91
CA LEU A 319 -14.42 0.04 24.58
C LEU A 319 -15.90 0.44 24.66
N ASP A 320 -16.69 -0.23 25.51
CA ASP A 320 -18.13 0.01 25.68
C ASP A 320 -18.39 1.43 26.19
N GLU A 321 -17.60 1.91 27.15
CA GLU A 321 -17.70 3.28 27.64
C GLU A 321 -17.39 4.30 26.53
N TRP A 322 -16.35 4.07 25.74
CA TRP A 322 -16.00 4.93 24.61
C TRP A 322 -17.09 4.95 23.54
N ILE A 323 -17.63 3.80 23.14
CA ILE A 323 -18.74 3.69 22.17
C ILE A 323 -19.97 4.45 22.68
N ARG A 324 -20.32 4.28 23.96
CA ARG A 324 -21.46 5.00 24.56
C ARG A 324 -21.24 6.51 24.53
N ARG A 325 -20.03 7.00 24.83
CA ARG A 325 -19.70 8.42 24.71
C ARG A 325 -19.80 8.92 23.27
N ARG A 326 -19.28 8.15 22.31
CA ARG A 326 -19.31 8.45 20.87
C ARG A 326 -20.72 8.59 20.34
N LYS A 327 -21.63 7.67 20.67
CA LYS A 327 -23.06 7.77 20.29
C LYS A 327 -23.66 9.11 20.69
N CYS A 328 -23.40 9.59 21.91
CA CYS A 328 -23.89 10.91 22.36
C CYS A 328 -23.23 12.09 21.63
N GLN A 329 -21.99 11.95 21.15
CA GLN A 329 -21.25 12.99 20.45
C GLN A 329 -21.58 13.06 18.96
N ASP A 330 -21.84 11.92 18.33
CA ASP A 330 -22.22 11.83 16.92
C ASP A 330 -23.64 12.39 16.68
N ASP A 331 -24.52 12.31 17.69
CA ASP A 331 -25.85 12.95 17.69
C ASP A 331 -25.77 14.49 17.86
N ALA A 332 -24.62 15.03 18.32
CA ALA A 332 -24.45 16.46 18.50
C ALA A 332 -24.15 17.15 17.14
N PRO A 333 -24.54 18.42 16.95
CA PRO A 333 -24.18 19.17 15.76
C PRO A 333 -22.66 19.16 15.55
N ARG A 334 -22.23 18.74 14.35
CA ARG A 334 -20.81 18.70 14.02
C ARG A 334 -20.20 20.08 14.20
N ARG A 335 -19.15 20.15 15.02
CA ARG A 335 -18.37 21.37 15.18
C ARG A 335 -17.64 21.68 13.88
N HIS A 336 -17.47 22.96 13.60
CA HIS A 336 -16.57 23.37 12.53
C HIS A 336 -15.14 22.92 12.88
N VAL A 337 -14.47 22.30 11.91
CA VAL A 337 -13.09 21.84 12.05
C VAL A 337 -12.21 22.71 11.16
N ASP A 338 -11.28 23.43 11.78
CA ASP A 338 -10.39 24.39 11.10
C ASP A 338 -9.24 23.69 10.34
N PHE A 339 -8.92 22.44 10.68
CA PHE A 339 -7.82 21.70 10.07
C PHE A 339 -8.11 21.31 8.62
N MET A 340 -7.48 22.01 7.68
CA MET A 340 -7.54 21.72 6.24
C MET A 340 -6.19 21.17 5.76
N PRO A 341 -6.05 19.85 5.55
CA PRO A 341 -4.82 19.31 4.99
C PRO A 341 -4.64 19.76 3.54
N ASP A 342 -3.39 19.99 3.14
CA ASP A 342 -3.04 20.36 1.77
C ASP A 342 -2.96 19.09 0.92
N LEU A 343 -4.09 18.75 0.26
CA LEU A 343 -4.27 17.57 -0.58
C LEU A 343 -4.40 17.98 -2.06
N PRO A 344 -3.31 18.42 -2.72
CA PRO A 344 -3.37 18.81 -4.13
C PRO A 344 -3.54 17.59 -5.03
N ASP A 345 -4.20 17.78 -6.16
CA ASP A 345 -4.21 16.79 -7.24
C ASP A 345 -2.78 16.50 -7.72
N VAL A 346 -2.57 15.28 -8.23
CA VAL A 346 -1.30 14.91 -8.88
C VAL A 346 -1.07 15.85 -10.07
N PRO A 347 0.06 16.57 -10.14
CA PRO A 347 0.35 17.44 -11.27
C PRO A 347 0.24 16.68 -12.60
N PRO A 348 -0.40 17.29 -13.62
CA PRO A 348 -0.62 16.63 -14.90
C PRO A 348 0.71 16.28 -15.56
N ALA A 349 0.70 15.20 -16.33
CA ALA A 349 1.86 14.83 -17.14
C ALA A 349 2.10 15.89 -18.23
N SER A 350 3.36 16.09 -18.64
CA SER A 350 3.65 16.98 -19.77
C SER A 350 2.97 16.46 -21.04
N PRO A 351 2.33 17.31 -21.86
CA PRO A 351 1.68 16.86 -23.08
C PRO A 351 2.73 16.29 -24.04
N ILE A 352 2.36 15.22 -24.74
CA ILE A 352 3.21 14.55 -25.71
C ILE A 352 2.50 14.45 -27.05
N ILE A 353 3.27 14.50 -28.13
CA ILE A 353 2.74 14.23 -29.47
C ILE A 353 2.44 12.72 -29.54
N THR A 354 1.17 12.37 -29.72
CA THR A 354 0.68 10.99 -29.84
C THR A 354 0.56 10.54 -31.29
N GLY A 355 0.48 11.48 -32.22
CA GLY A 355 0.46 11.25 -33.66
C GLY A 355 0.27 12.56 -34.40
N ASN A 356 -0.07 12.46 -35.68
CA ASN A 356 -0.55 13.60 -36.45
C ASN A 356 -1.98 13.29 -36.89
N ASP A 357 -2.82 14.31 -37.03
CA ASP A 357 -4.16 14.16 -37.60
C ASP A 357 -4.10 14.04 -39.14
N ASP A 358 -5.26 13.88 -39.76
CA ASP A 358 -5.38 13.74 -41.22
C ASP A 358 -4.87 14.98 -42.00
N SER A 359 -4.70 16.11 -41.32
CA SER A 359 -4.12 17.33 -41.89
C SER A 359 -2.60 17.42 -41.73
N GLY A 360 -2.00 16.48 -40.99
CA GLY A 360 -0.57 16.42 -40.69
C GLY A 360 -0.18 17.21 -39.44
N GLU A 361 -1.13 17.82 -38.74
CA GLU A 361 -0.87 18.58 -37.51
C GLU A 361 -0.69 17.64 -36.31
N PRO A 362 0.21 17.96 -35.37
CA PRO A 362 0.49 17.09 -34.23
C PRO A 362 -0.72 17.02 -33.28
N VAL A 363 -1.17 15.80 -33.01
CA VAL A 363 -2.15 15.50 -31.97
C VAL A 363 -1.42 15.37 -30.63
N TRP A 364 -1.86 16.17 -29.66
CA TRP A 364 -1.33 16.17 -28.31
C TRP A 364 -2.18 15.28 -27.41
N GLY A 365 -1.55 14.33 -26.75
CA GLY A 365 -2.14 13.52 -25.68
C GLY A 365 -1.42 13.74 -24.35
N ASP A 366 -1.92 13.10 -23.30
CA ASP A 366 -1.27 13.11 -21.99
C ASP A 366 -0.22 11.99 -21.87
N ASP A 367 0.87 12.29 -21.16
CA ASP A 367 1.93 11.32 -20.84
C ASP A 367 1.61 10.55 -19.56
N LEU A 368 0.32 10.31 -19.30
CA LEU A 368 -0.14 9.80 -18.01
C LEU A 368 0.27 8.34 -17.79
N ILE A 369 0.12 7.56 -18.86
CA ILE A 369 0.47 6.14 -18.98
C ILE A 369 1.09 5.93 -20.36
N GLN A 370 2.27 5.32 -20.42
CA GLN A 370 2.91 4.95 -21.69
C GLN A 370 3.51 3.56 -21.61
N HIS A 371 3.62 2.88 -22.75
CA HIS A 371 4.47 1.69 -22.81
C HIS A 371 5.93 2.08 -22.62
N ARG A 372 6.63 1.38 -21.73
CA ARG A 372 8.05 1.60 -21.43
C ARG A 372 8.89 1.59 -22.71
N LYS A 373 8.65 0.65 -23.62
CA LYS A 373 9.35 0.58 -24.91
C LYS A 373 9.22 1.87 -25.74
N GLU A 374 8.04 2.50 -25.75
CA GLU A 374 7.82 3.74 -26.50
C GLU A 374 8.47 4.94 -25.82
N ALA A 375 8.45 4.98 -24.48
CA ALA A 375 9.17 5.98 -23.71
C ALA A 375 10.69 5.90 -23.97
N LEU A 376 11.26 4.69 -23.98
CA LEU A 376 12.67 4.44 -24.28
C LEU A 376 13.04 4.80 -25.73
N LYS A 377 12.21 4.46 -26.72
CA LYS A 377 12.40 4.88 -28.13
C LYS A 377 12.45 6.40 -28.27
N ARG A 378 11.67 7.12 -27.45
CA ARG A 378 11.64 8.59 -27.38
C ARG A 378 12.74 9.18 -26.48
N GLN A 379 13.67 8.36 -25.99
CA GLN A 379 14.75 8.75 -25.07
C GLN A 379 14.25 9.46 -23.81
N LYS A 380 13.03 9.14 -23.35
CA LYS A 380 12.52 9.65 -22.09
C LYS A 380 13.22 8.96 -20.93
N ASN A 381 13.38 9.70 -19.85
CA ASN A 381 13.84 9.14 -18.60
C ASN A 381 12.77 8.21 -18.03
N VAL A 382 13.10 6.92 -17.90
CA VAL A 382 12.25 5.90 -17.27
C VAL A 382 12.92 5.50 -15.97
N ILE A 383 12.15 5.50 -14.87
CA ILE A 383 12.66 5.03 -13.58
C ILE A 383 12.80 3.50 -13.66
N VAL A 384 14.03 3.01 -13.49
CA VAL A 384 14.33 1.58 -13.51
C VAL A 384 14.22 1.03 -12.09
N TRP A 385 13.14 0.31 -11.85
CA TRP A 385 12.84 -0.33 -10.57
C TRP A 385 13.32 -1.79 -10.48
N GLU A 386 13.52 -2.41 -11.65
CA GLU A 386 13.72 -3.85 -11.79
C GLU A 386 15.02 -4.33 -11.17
N ARG A 387 14.99 -5.57 -10.66
CA ARG A 387 16.19 -6.31 -10.23
C ARG A 387 16.27 -7.67 -10.90
N ALA A 388 17.43 -8.32 -10.76
CA ALA A 388 17.66 -9.66 -11.28
C ALA A 388 16.64 -10.69 -10.76
N PRO A 389 16.23 -11.68 -11.58
CA PRO A 389 15.33 -12.74 -11.16
C PRO A 389 15.83 -13.49 -9.92
N ARG A 390 14.91 -13.74 -8.99
CA ARG A 390 15.13 -14.55 -7.80
C ARG A 390 14.05 -15.62 -7.72
N GLN A 391 14.49 -16.86 -7.51
CA GLN A 391 13.60 -17.99 -7.25
C GLN A 391 12.88 -17.77 -5.91
N LEU A 392 11.67 -18.32 -5.77
CA LEU A 392 11.04 -18.43 -4.46
C LEU A 392 11.96 -19.24 -3.55
N VAL A 393 12.44 -18.63 -2.47
CA VAL A 393 13.16 -19.37 -1.44
C VAL A 393 12.15 -20.33 -0.80
N PRO A 394 12.48 -21.61 -0.58
CA PRO A 394 11.66 -22.47 0.27
C PRO A 394 11.46 -21.76 1.61
N ILE A 395 10.24 -21.75 2.13
CA ILE A 395 9.94 -21.14 3.44
C ILE A 395 10.66 -21.96 4.51
N GLU A 396 11.91 -21.64 4.80
CA GLU A 396 12.49 -21.89 6.11
C GLU A 396 11.93 -20.78 7.01
N TYR A 397 11.23 -21.18 8.08
CA TYR A 397 10.68 -20.28 9.08
C TYR A 397 11.81 -19.50 9.77
N PHE A 398 12.30 -18.44 9.14
CA PHE A 398 13.04 -17.40 9.80
C PHE A 398 12.02 -16.43 10.40
N ALA A 399 12.00 -16.36 11.73
CA ALA A 399 11.19 -15.45 12.50
C ALA A 399 11.66 -14.00 12.29
N TYR A 400 11.35 -13.43 11.13
CA TYR A 400 11.36 -11.99 10.90
C TYR A 400 9.96 -11.63 10.42
N GLY A 401 9.20 -10.97 11.31
CA GLY A 401 7.83 -10.54 11.05
C GLY A 401 7.77 -9.71 9.77
N THR A 402 7.14 -10.29 8.75
CA THR A 402 6.97 -9.66 7.44
C THR A 402 5.83 -8.65 7.54
N LEU A 403 6.04 -7.44 7.01
CA LEU A 403 5.01 -6.41 7.00
C LEU A 403 3.83 -6.92 6.16
N ARG A 404 2.62 -6.92 6.71
CA ARG A 404 1.40 -7.21 5.96
C ARG A 404 0.75 -5.88 5.64
N ILE A 405 1.09 -5.32 4.49
CA ILE A 405 0.32 -4.19 3.95
C ILE A 405 -0.58 -4.76 2.87
N THR A 406 -1.86 -4.91 3.20
CA THR A 406 -2.89 -5.36 2.27
C THR A 406 -3.24 -4.20 1.32
N ILE A 407 -2.40 -3.92 0.32
CA ILE A 407 -2.71 -2.87 -0.68
C ILE A 407 -3.71 -3.39 -1.74
N PHE A 408 -3.77 -4.72 -1.98
CA PHE A 408 -4.31 -5.25 -3.24
C PHE A 408 -5.55 -6.15 -3.18
N LYS A 409 -6.22 -6.33 -2.03
CA LYS A 409 -7.35 -7.28 -1.96
C LYS A 409 -8.71 -6.77 -2.44
N GLU A 410 -8.89 -5.48 -2.67
CA GLU A 410 -10.21 -4.94 -3.03
C GLU A 410 -10.07 -3.91 -4.16
N LEU A 411 -10.05 -4.41 -5.39
CA LEU A 411 -10.29 -3.62 -6.62
C LEU A 411 -11.67 -3.90 -7.22
N ASP A 412 -12.51 -4.68 -6.56
CA ASP A 412 -13.92 -4.83 -6.90
C ASP A 412 -14.79 -3.94 -5.99
N CYS A 413 -14.88 -2.66 -6.34
CA CYS A 413 -15.99 -1.77 -6.01
C CYS A 413 -15.99 -0.55 -6.92
#